data_AF-A0A1G1ZTN8-F1
#
_entry.id   AF-A0A1G1ZTN8-F1
#
_cell.length_a   1.000
_cell.length_b   1.000
_cell.length_c   1.000
_cell.angle_alpha   90.00
_cell.angle_beta   90.00
_cell.angle_gamma   90.00
#
_symmetry.space_group_name_H-M   'P 1'
#
loop_
_entity.id
_entity.type
_entity.pdbx_description
1 polymer ?
#
loop_
_entity_poly.entity_id
_entity_poly.type
_entity_poly.pdbx_seq_one_letter_code
_entity_poly.pdbx_strand_id
1 'polypeptide(L)'
;MDKEPKTEKSLEEKLREDGFRIEKAQVENEPRQCEGCMKEDNFKFHDRGWLLEGSFYCENHKAGALEVLRKINEDGKSNPLTGI
;
A
#
# COMPACT_ATOMS: atom_id res chain seq x y z
N MET A 1 22.64 -5.28 29.54
CA MET A 1 21.58 -4.28 29.26
C MET A 1 21.42 -4.26 27.76
N ASP A 2 20.69 -5.24 27.27
CA ASP A 2 20.32 -5.46 25.89
C ASP A 2 19.61 -4.21 25.37
N LYS A 3 20.32 -3.43 24.55
CA LYS A 3 19.69 -2.42 23.72
C LYS A 3 19.05 -3.17 22.58
N GLU A 4 17.80 -3.59 22.77
CA GLU A 4 16.96 -4.08 21.68
C GLU A 4 17.00 -3.04 20.54
N PRO A 5 17.36 -3.43 19.30
CA PRO A 5 17.22 -2.52 18.18
C PRO A 5 15.73 -2.23 18.06
N LYS A 6 15.34 -0.97 18.26
CA LYS A 6 13.99 -0.50 17.91
C LYS A 6 13.91 -0.64 16.39
N THR A 7 13.48 -1.80 15.91
CA THR A 7 13.20 -2.04 14.51
C THR A 7 12.16 -1.00 14.11
N GLU A 8 12.59 0.02 13.37
CA GLU A 8 11.68 1.03 12.85
C GLU A 8 10.64 0.29 12.01
N LYS A 9 9.39 0.29 12.46
CA LYS A 9 8.30 -0.40 11.77
C LYS A 9 8.25 0.09 10.32
N SER A 10 8.20 -0.85 9.38
CA SER A 10 8.10 -0.54 7.97
C SER A 10 6.84 0.27 7.69
N LEU A 11 6.84 1.10 6.65
CA LEU A 11 5.64 1.87 6.27
C LEU A 11 4.41 0.98 6.09
N GLU A 12 4.60 -0.19 5.49
CA GLU A 12 3.55 -1.21 5.33
C GLU A 12 2.95 -1.64 6.68
N GLU A 13 3.79 -1.88 7.70
CA GLU A 13 3.35 -2.30 9.03
C GLU A 13 2.57 -1.17 9.72
N LYS A 14 3.08 0.07 9.65
CA LYS A 14 2.40 1.25 10.21
C LYS A 14 1.00 1.43 9.60
N LEU A 15 0.90 1.32 8.28
CA LEU A 15 -0.39 1.44 7.58
C LEU A 15 -1.35 0.29 7.93
N ARG A 16 -0.85 -0.94 8.09
CA ARG A 16 -1.69 -2.05 8.58
C ARG A 16 -2.21 -1.80 9.99
N GLU A 17 -1.38 -1.26 10.89
CA GLU A 17 -1.81 -0.90 12.25
C GLU A 17 -2.82 0.25 12.26
N ASP A 18 -2.74 1.17 11.30
CA ASP A 18 -3.72 2.22 11.07
C ASP A 18 -5.03 1.72 10.42
N GLY A 19 -5.11 0.42 10.09
CA GLY A 19 -6.32 -0.23 9.60
C GLY A 19 -6.38 -0.42 8.09
N PHE A 20 -5.33 -0.08 7.34
CA PHE A 20 -5.29 -0.31 5.89
C PHE A 20 -5.10 -1.80 5.56
N ARG A 21 -5.89 -2.29 4.62
CA ARG A 21 -5.79 -3.64 4.08
C ARG A 21 -4.66 -3.71 3.05
N ILE A 22 -3.54 -4.29 3.46
CA ILE A 22 -2.36 -4.47 2.63
C ILE A 22 -1.99 -5.95 2.58
N GLU A 23 -2.26 -6.60 1.44
CA GLU A 23 -2.05 -8.04 1.24
C GLU A 23 -1.11 -8.30 0.07
N LYS A 24 -0.24 -9.28 0.20
CA LYS A 24 0.59 -9.74 -0.93
C LYS A 24 -0.27 -10.64 -1.81
N ALA A 25 -0.33 -10.34 -3.11
CA ALA A 25 -1.07 -11.12 -4.08
C ALA A 25 -0.09 -11.80 -5.05
N GLN A 26 -0.21 -13.12 -5.18
CA GLN A 26 0.45 -13.90 -6.22
C GLN A 26 -0.62 -14.77 -6.86
N VAL A 27 -0.82 -14.59 -8.17
CA VAL A 27 -1.84 -15.30 -8.93
C VAL A 27 -1.19 -15.80 -10.21
N GLU A 28 -0.78 -17.06 -10.19
CA GLU A 28 -0.08 -17.71 -11.31
C GLU A 28 -0.97 -17.88 -12.55
N ASN A 29 -2.31 -17.90 -12.38
CA ASN A 29 -3.27 -18.15 -13.47
C ASN A 29 -4.14 -16.93 -13.83
N GLU A 30 -4.10 -15.85 -13.05
CA GLU A 30 -4.95 -14.68 -13.26
C GLU A 30 -4.11 -13.41 -13.04
N PRO A 31 -3.27 -13.04 -14.02
CA PRO A 31 -2.37 -11.91 -13.87
C PRO A 31 -3.21 -10.63 -13.72
N ARG A 32 -2.92 -9.85 -12.69
CA ARG A 32 -3.70 -8.66 -12.34
C ARG A 32 -3.09 -7.42 -12.94
N GLN A 33 -3.96 -6.48 -13.29
CA GLN A 33 -3.56 -5.21 -13.84
C GLN A 33 -3.13 -4.27 -12.72
N CYS A 34 -1.93 -3.70 -12.84
CA CYS A 34 -1.42 -2.73 -11.87
C CYS A 34 -2.05 -1.35 -12.12
N GLU A 35 -2.67 -0.79 -11.08
CA GLU A 35 -3.25 0.57 -11.11
C GLU A 35 -2.20 1.65 -11.40
N GLY A 36 -0.98 1.48 -10.88
CA GLY A 36 0.13 2.40 -11.15
C GLY A 36 0.55 2.38 -12.61
N CYS A 37 0.73 1.17 -13.18
CA CYS A 37 1.05 0.97 -14.58
C CYS A 37 -0.03 1.58 -15.50
N MET A 38 -1.31 1.45 -15.15
CA MET A 38 -2.41 2.07 -15.92
C MET A 38 -2.32 3.58 -16.01
N LYS A 39 -1.96 4.25 -14.89
CA LYS A 39 -1.86 5.71 -14.84
C LYS A 39 -0.70 6.27 -15.66
N GLU A 40 0.27 5.43 -15.98
CA GLU A 40 1.41 5.78 -16.84
C GLU A 40 1.17 5.38 -18.31
N ASP A 41 -0.09 5.08 -18.69
CA ASP A 41 -0.47 4.55 -20.00
C ASP A 41 0.32 3.27 -20.39
N ASN A 42 0.85 2.56 -19.38
CA ASN A 42 1.68 1.39 -19.54
C ASN A 42 0.88 0.15 -19.16
N PHE A 43 0.01 -0.30 -20.06
CA PHE A 43 -0.88 -1.44 -19.80
C PHE A 43 -0.08 -2.74 -19.62
N LYS A 44 0.16 -3.12 -18.35
CA LYS A 44 0.91 -4.32 -17.96
C LYS A 44 0.18 -5.11 -16.90
N PHE A 45 0.12 -6.42 -17.12
CA PHE A 45 -0.33 -7.38 -16.13
C PHE A 45 0.86 -7.96 -15.37
N HIS A 46 0.64 -8.25 -14.09
CA HIS A 46 1.65 -8.87 -13.24
C HIS A 46 1.04 -10.08 -12.52
N ASP A 47 1.80 -11.17 -12.47
CA ASP A 47 1.51 -12.38 -11.69
C ASP A 47 1.70 -12.17 -10.18
N ARG A 48 2.50 -11.16 -9.80
CA ARG A 48 2.85 -10.84 -8.42
C ARG A 48 2.71 -9.36 -8.11
N GLY A 49 2.21 -9.05 -6.92
CA GLY A 49 2.06 -7.68 -6.46
C GLY A 49 1.45 -7.60 -5.07
N TRP A 50 0.84 -6.45 -4.78
CA TRP A 50 0.19 -6.15 -3.52
C TRP A 50 -1.21 -5.60 -3.79
N LEU A 51 -2.18 -6.11 -3.05
CA LEU A 51 -3.51 -5.54 -2.95
C LEU A 51 -3.53 -4.56 -1.80
N LEU A 52 -3.72 -3.29 -2.11
CA LEU A 52 -3.77 -2.18 -1.18
C LEU A 52 -5.17 -1.58 -1.27
N GLU A 53 -5.99 -1.69 -0.23
CA GLU A 53 -7.39 -1.20 -0.21
C GLU A 53 -8.22 -1.69 -1.43
N GLY A 54 -7.98 -2.93 -1.86
CA GLY A 54 -8.66 -3.55 -3.02
C GLY A 54 -8.07 -3.21 -4.39
N SER A 55 -7.10 -2.28 -4.47
CA SER A 55 -6.38 -1.93 -5.69
C SER A 55 -5.07 -2.72 -5.82
N PHE A 56 -4.76 -3.22 -7.02
CA PHE A 56 -3.55 -4.03 -7.25
C PHE A 56 -2.37 -3.17 -7.73
N TYR A 57 -1.21 -3.37 -7.11
CA TYR A 57 0.04 -2.68 -7.45
C TYR A 57 1.19 -3.68 -7.59
N CYS A 58 1.97 -3.55 -8.66
CA CYS A 58 3.18 -4.35 -8.84
C CYS A 58 4.31 -3.87 -7.91
N GLU A 59 5.41 -4.62 -7.87
CA GLU A 59 6.59 -4.32 -7.04
C GLU A 59 7.15 -2.91 -7.25
N ASN A 60 7.12 -2.42 -8.50
CA ASN A 60 7.62 -1.09 -8.83
C ASN A 60 6.72 0.02 -8.29
N HIS A 61 5.40 -0.17 -8.30
CA HIS A 61 4.43 0.85 -7.87
C HIS A 61 4.01 0.72 -6.41
N LYS A 62 4.38 -0.38 -5.73
CA LYS A 62 4.07 -0.63 -4.32
C LYS A 62 4.49 0.55 -3.43
N ALA A 63 5.74 1.01 -3.56
CA ALA A 63 6.26 2.08 -2.71
C ALA A 63 5.46 3.38 -2.89
N GLY A 64 5.18 3.76 -4.13
CA GLY A 64 4.36 4.94 -4.43
C GLY A 64 2.93 4.82 -3.89
N ALA A 65 2.31 3.64 -4.01
CA ALA A 65 0.97 3.40 -3.51
C ALA A 65 0.91 3.45 -1.96
N LEU A 66 1.91 2.90 -1.27
CA LEU A 66 2.02 3.04 0.19
C LEU A 66 2.19 4.50 0.63
N GLU A 67 2.98 5.30 -0.09
CA GLU A 67 3.11 6.73 0.20
C GLU A 67 1.79 7.50 0.01
N VAL A 68 0.98 7.13 -0.99
CA VAL A 68 -0.36 7.69 -1.19
C VAL A 68 -1.27 7.33 -0.02
N LEU A 69 -1.30 6.06 0.42
CA LEU A 69 -2.07 5.64 1.59
C LEU A 69 -1.62 6.37 2.86
N ARG A 70 -0.30 6.57 3.04
CA ARG A 70 0.23 7.38 4.15
C ARG A 70 -0.33 8.78 4.14
N LYS A 71 -0.30 9.46 2.99
CA LYS A 71 -0.85 10.81 2.86
C LYS A 71 -2.34 10.86 3.15
N ILE A 72 -3.12 9.88 2.67
CA ILE A 72 -4.56 9.79 2.96
C ILE A 72 -4.79 9.61 4.47
N ASN A 73 -4.02 8.74 5.12
CA ASN A 73 -4.08 8.55 6.57
C ASN A 73 -3.72 9.82 7.35
N GLU A 74 -2.64 10.49 6.96
CA GLU A 74 -2.20 11.75 7.58
C GLU A 74 -3.24 12.87 7.39
N ASP A 75 -3.85 12.96 6.21
CA ASP A 75 -4.90 13.93 5.90
C ASP A 75 -6.20 13.64 6.67
N GLY A 76 -6.63 12.37 6.72
CA GLY A 76 -7.79 11.94 7.50
C GLY A 76 -7.61 12.10 9.02
N LYS A 77 -6.37 12.04 9.52
CA LYS A 77 -6.04 12.36 10.92
C LYS A 77 -5.95 13.85 11.20
N SER A 78 -5.55 14.65 10.21
CA SER A 78 -5.40 16.12 10.34
C SER A 78 -6.72 16.85 10.14
N ASN A 79 -7.63 16.27 9.37
CA ASN A 79 -9.03 16.62 9.27
C ASN A 79 -9.88 15.46 9.79
N PRO A 80 -9.92 15.21 11.12
CA PRO A 80 -11.02 14.44 11.65
C PRO A 80 -12.25 15.25 11.30
N LEU A 81 -13.05 14.76 10.34
CA LEU A 81 -14.28 15.44 9.92
C LEU A 81 -14.98 15.91 11.19
N THR A 82 -15.05 17.24 11.31
CA THR A 82 -15.85 17.94 12.29
C THR A 82 -17.16 17.21 12.43
N GLY A 83 -17.44 16.76 13.65
CA GLY A 83 -18.68 16.07 13.98
C GLY A 83 -19.88 16.80 13.37
N ILE A 84 -20.71 16.02 12.71
CA ILE A 84 -22.11 16.32 12.44
C ILE A 84 -22.90 15.12 12.92
#